data_AF-A0A5D3C1A8-F1
#
_entry.id   AF-A0A5D3C1A8-F1
#
_cell.length_a   1.000
_cell.length_b   1.000
_cell.length_c   1.000
_cell.angle_alpha   90.00
_cell.angle_beta   90.00
_cell.angle_gamma   90.00
#
_symmetry.space_group_name_H-M   'P 1'
#
loop_
_entity.id
_entity.type
_entity.pdbx_description
1 polymer ?
#
loop_
_entity_poly.entity_id
_entity_poly.type
_entity_poly.pdbx_seq_one_letter_code
_entity_poly.pdbx_strand_id
1 'polypeptide(L)'
;MVRTTQLFRKARKTFQDLRLLQILQSEIAHELSSTPCQNYENNASSSHFTVEHDSLKSQDVVLRRKMDSGEEVVISALLGPLRFGYDGAFPREILMKICVSKPGVSSLLQFDCGVSEDGHGGSPFKLYNAYYLRSSDCLGPVYRGPSFRTLAPNSIIYEAS
;
A
#
# COMPACT_ATOMS: atom_id res chain seq x y z
N MET A 1 -37.52 2.18 45.71
CA MET A 1 -36.78 0.97 45.27
C MET A 1 -36.19 1.06 43.85
N VAL A 2 -36.53 2.07 43.02
CA VAL A 2 -36.03 2.21 41.64
C VAL A 2 -34.60 2.78 41.55
N ARG A 3 -34.22 3.71 42.44
CA ARG A 3 -32.89 4.37 42.43
C ARG A 3 -31.70 3.44 42.68
N THR A 4 -31.84 2.44 43.55
CA THR A 4 -30.78 1.48 43.85
C THR A 4 -30.48 0.58 42.65
N THR A 5 -31.51 0.14 41.94
CA THR A 5 -31.34 -0.69 40.72
C THR A 5 -30.59 0.05 39.60
N GLN A 6 -30.79 1.38 39.48
CA GLN A 6 -30.05 2.22 38.53
C GLN A 6 -28.57 2.39 38.91
N LEU A 7 -28.27 2.51 40.21
CA LEU A 7 -26.90 2.58 40.72
C LEU A 7 -26.14 1.27 40.48
N PHE A 8 -26.75 0.11 40.77
CA PHE A 8 -26.14 -1.19 40.49
C PHE A 8 -25.91 -1.42 39.00
N ARG A 9 -26.83 -0.98 38.13
CA ARG A 9 -26.66 -1.05 36.68
C ARG A 9 -25.49 -0.16 36.20
N LYS A 10 -25.34 1.03 36.78
CA LYS A 10 -24.24 1.96 36.47
C LYS A 10 -22.90 1.39 36.94
N ALA A 11 -22.84 0.83 38.16
CA ALA A 11 -21.65 0.18 38.71
C ALA A 11 -21.20 -1.05 37.90
N ARG A 12 -22.16 -1.86 37.44
CA ARG A 12 -21.86 -3.00 36.56
C ARG A 12 -21.31 -2.55 35.21
N LYS A 13 -21.87 -1.49 34.62
CA LYS A 13 -21.37 -0.88 33.38
C LYS A 13 -19.95 -0.35 33.56
N THR A 14 -19.67 0.39 34.63
CA THR A 14 -18.31 0.91 34.89
C THR A 14 -17.28 -0.20 35.10
N PHE A 15 -17.67 -1.33 35.68
CA PHE A 15 -16.78 -2.48 35.84
C PHE A 15 -16.48 -3.17 34.49
N GLN A 16 -17.49 -3.25 33.61
CA GLN A 16 -17.30 -3.75 32.24
C GLN A 16 -16.43 -2.82 31.41
N ASP A 17 -16.66 -1.50 31.50
CA ASP A 17 -15.87 -0.49 30.81
C ASP A 17 -14.40 -0.52 31.27
N LEU A 18 -14.15 -0.70 32.57
CA LEU A 18 -12.79 -0.82 33.11
C LEU A 18 -12.08 -2.08 32.58
N ARG A 19 -12.79 -3.20 32.49
CA ARG A 19 -12.22 -4.44 31.91
C ARG A 19 -11.93 -4.28 30.43
N LEU A 20 -12.80 -3.61 29.67
CA LEU A 20 -12.58 -3.30 28.27
C LEU A 20 -11.35 -2.40 28.09
N LEU A 21 -11.20 -1.36 28.92
CA LEU A 21 -10.03 -0.49 28.89
C LEU A 21 -8.73 -1.26 29.15
N GLN A 22 -8.73 -2.19 30.10
CA GLN A 22 -7.56 -3.04 30.36
C GLN A 22 -7.19 -3.90 29.15
N ILE A 23 -8.18 -4.50 28.48
CA ILE A 23 -7.96 -5.29 27.27
C ILE A 23 -7.42 -4.40 26.14
N LEU A 24 -8.04 -3.24 25.90
CA LEU A 24 -7.56 -2.31 24.87
C LEU A 24 -6.14 -1.85 25.15
N GLN A 25 -5.82 -1.57 26.41
CA GLN A 25 -4.47 -1.17 26.81
C GLN A 25 -3.45 -2.29 26.59
N SER A 26 -3.80 -3.54 26.92
CA SER A 26 -2.91 -4.67 26.66
C SER A 26 -2.71 -4.95 25.18
N GLU A 27 -3.76 -4.81 24.35
CA GLU A 27 -3.66 -4.96 22.90
C GLU A 27 -2.83 -3.84 22.27
N ILE A 28 -3.04 -2.58 22.67
CA ILE A 28 -2.20 -1.46 22.20
C ILE A 28 -0.73 -1.67 22.61
N ALA A 29 -0.47 -2.08 23.84
CA ALA A 29 0.89 -2.36 24.31
C ALA A 29 1.52 -3.53 23.54
N HIS A 30 0.74 -4.57 23.25
CA HIS A 30 1.16 -5.70 22.43
C HIS A 30 1.55 -5.22 21.03
N GLU A 31 0.66 -4.54 20.31
CA GLU A 31 0.91 -4.01 18.95
C GLU A 31 2.11 -3.04 18.88
N LEU A 32 2.31 -2.20 19.90
CA LEU A 32 3.49 -1.31 19.96
C LEU A 32 4.79 -2.08 20.18
N SER A 33 4.74 -3.21 20.88
CA SER A 33 5.90 -4.08 21.12
C SER A 33 6.15 -5.07 19.97
N SER A 34 5.10 -5.46 19.25
CA SER A 34 5.11 -6.39 18.13
C SER A 34 4.97 -5.60 16.82
N THR A 35 6.07 -5.18 16.24
CA THR A 35 6.07 -4.56 14.90
C THR A 35 6.75 -5.50 13.92
N PRO A 36 6.02 -6.42 13.26
CA PRO A 36 6.58 -7.25 12.18
C PRO A 36 7.28 -6.40 11.10
N CYS A 37 6.81 -5.18 10.89
CA CYS A 37 7.29 -4.26 9.86
C CYS A 37 8.55 -3.44 10.23
N GLN A 38 9.00 -3.41 11.50
CA GLN A 38 10.18 -2.61 11.90
C GLN A 38 11.47 -3.03 11.18
N ASN A 39 11.58 -4.30 10.80
CA ASN A 39 12.73 -4.79 10.03
C ASN A 39 12.84 -4.13 8.63
N TYR A 40 11.74 -3.62 8.08
CA TYR A 40 11.74 -2.90 6.80
C TYR A 40 11.95 -1.39 6.96
N GLU A 41 11.61 -0.81 8.12
CA GLU A 41 11.84 0.61 8.41
C GLU A 41 13.34 0.96 8.48
N ASN A 42 14.20 0.02 8.90
CA ASN A 42 15.65 0.21 8.86
C ASN A 42 16.18 0.48 7.44
N ASN A 43 15.50 -0.03 6.40
CA ASN A 43 15.82 0.24 4.99
C ASN A 43 15.13 1.49 4.44
N ALA A 44 14.13 2.05 5.13
CA ALA A 44 13.42 3.26 4.69
C ALA A 44 14.34 4.48 4.64
N SER A 45 15.36 4.52 5.50
CA SER A 45 16.42 5.53 5.52
C SER A 45 17.26 5.58 4.22
N SER A 46 17.25 4.53 3.41
CA SER A 46 17.94 4.45 2.11
C SER A 46 17.08 4.89 0.93
N SER A 47 15.79 5.15 1.15
CA SER A 47 14.87 5.50 0.07
C SER A 47 14.79 7.03 -0.05
N HIS A 48 15.29 7.59 -1.16
CA HIS A 48 15.16 9.03 -1.48
C HIS A 48 13.72 9.42 -1.89
N PHE A 49 12.71 8.71 -1.39
CA PHE A 49 11.31 9.01 -1.66
C PHE A 49 10.77 9.95 -0.57
N THR A 50 10.08 11.01 -1.00
CA THR A 50 9.31 11.90 -0.16
C THR A 50 7.84 11.48 -0.18
N VAL A 51 7.19 11.43 0.98
CA VAL A 51 5.74 11.24 1.08
C VAL A 51 5.06 12.56 0.69
N GLU A 52 4.35 12.58 -0.43
CA GLU A 52 3.61 13.76 -0.91
C GLU A 52 2.17 13.76 -0.38
N HIS A 53 1.58 12.58 -0.26
CA HIS A 53 0.22 12.40 0.26
C HIS A 53 0.16 11.17 1.16
N ASP A 54 -0.50 11.32 2.31
CA ASP A 54 -0.91 10.22 3.19
C ASP A 54 -2.23 10.63 3.85
N SER A 55 -3.32 10.01 3.40
CA SER A 55 -4.66 10.32 3.89
C SER A 55 -5.32 9.09 4.46
N LEU A 56 -5.58 9.14 5.77
CA LEU A 56 -6.33 8.11 6.49
C LEU A 56 -7.75 7.91 5.95
N LYS A 57 -8.35 8.93 5.32
CA LYS A 57 -9.73 8.87 4.79
C LYS A 57 -9.82 8.11 3.48
N SER A 58 -8.87 8.34 2.59
CA SER A 58 -8.82 7.72 1.25
C SER A 58 -7.95 6.47 1.23
N GLN A 59 -7.20 6.21 2.31
CA GLN A 59 -6.30 5.08 2.46
C GLN A 59 -5.27 5.00 1.34
N ASP A 60 -4.91 6.15 0.78
CA ASP A 60 -3.93 6.27 -0.28
C ASP A 60 -2.67 6.99 0.20
N VAL A 61 -1.55 6.51 -0.31
CA VAL A 61 -0.22 7.06 -0.06
C VAL A 61 0.42 7.36 -1.40
N VAL A 62 0.97 8.57 -1.54
CA VAL A 62 1.73 8.98 -2.72
C VAL A 62 3.17 9.25 -2.32
N LEU A 63 4.08 8.48 -2.90
CA LEU A 63 5.52 8.65 -2.77
C LEU A 63 6.06 9.26 -4.05
N ARG A 64 7.00 10.19 -3.92
CA ARG A 64 7.66 10.83 -5.05
C ARG A 64 9.16 10.80 -4.84
N ARG A 65 9.91 10.51 -5.89
CA ARG A 65 11.36 10.62 -5.92
C ARG A 65 11.78 11.30 -7.21
N LYS A 66 12.64 12.31 -7.07
CA LYS A 66 13.31 12.95 -8.20
C LYS A 66 14.78 12.57 -8.19
N MET A 67 15.30 12.10 -9.32
CA MET A 67 16.70 11.77 -9.49
C MET A 67 17.49 12.99 -10.00
N ASP A 68 18.80 12.98 -9.80
CA ASP A 68 19.70 14.05 -10.29
C ASP A 68 19.69 14.16 -11.83
N SER A 69 19.40 13.04 -12.51
CA SER A 69 19.19 13.00 -13.96
C SER A 69 17.97 13.79 -14.44
N GLY A 70 17.09 14.22 -13.51
CA GLY A 70 15.80 14.83 -13.78
C GLY A 70 14.65 13.83 -13.98
N GLU A 71 14.93 12.52 -13.94
CA GLU A 71 13.89 11.48 -13.94
C GLU A 71 13.07 11.55 -12.65
N GLU A 72 11.76 11.40 -12.76
CA GLU A 72 10.83 11.41 -11.64
C GLU A 72 10.07 10.08 -11.57
N VAL A 73 10.05 9.51 -10.37
CA VAL A 73 9.28 8.30 -10.04
C VAL A 73 8.21 8.68 -9.03
N VAL A 74 6.95 8.44 -9.39
CA VAL A 74 5.79 8.62 -8.52
C VAL A 74 5.13 7.27 -8.28
N ILE A 75 4.88 6.96 -7.02
CA ILE A 75 4.19 5.73 -6.61
C ILE A 75 2.92 6.16 -5.89
N SER A 76 1.77 5.85 -6.46
CA SER A 76 0.48 5.99 -5.78
C SER A 76 0.02 4.61 -5.35
N ALA A 77 -0.21 4.42 -4.06
CA ALA A 77 -0.62 3.16 -3.47
C ALA A 77 -1.94 3.33 -2.73
N LEU A 78 -2.91 2.46 -3.04
CA LEU A 78 -4.15 2.31 -2.31
C LEU A 78 -4.03 1.12 -1.36
N LEU A 79 -4.24 1.39 -0.08
CA LEU A 79 -4.13 0.43 1.00
C LEU A 79 -5.48 -0.27 1.18
N GLY A 80 -5.49 -1.60 1.06
CA GLY A 80 -6.66 -2.40 1.36
C GLY A 80 -6.96 -2.47 2.87
N PRO A 81 -8.09 -3.10 3.24
CA PRO A 81 -8.44 -3.30 4.63
C PRO A 81 -7.40 -4.16 5.37
N LEU A 82 -7.18 -3.85 6.64
CA LEU A 82 -6.34 -4.65 7.53
C LEU A 82 -6.92 -6.05 7.73
N ARG A 83 -6.07 -7.06 7.64
CA ARG A 83 -6.37 -8.46 7.91
C ARG A 83 -5.91 -8.81 9.32
N PHE A 84 -6.82 -8.74 10.28
CA PHE A 84 -6.53 -9.10 11.67
C PHE A 84 -6.38 -10.63 11.81
N GLY A 85 -5.41 -11.07 12.61
CA GLY A 85 -5.13 -12.50 12.84
C GLY A 85 -4.42 -13.21 11.69
N TYR A 86 -3.84 -12.46 10.74
CA TYR A 86 -3.03 -13.00 9.66
C TYR A 86 -1.54 -12.93 10.04
N ASP A 87 -0.85 -14.06 9.95
CA ASP A 87 0.58 -14.21 10.31
C ASP A 87 1.54 -13.98 9.13
N GLY A 88 1.09 -13.26 8.09
CA GLY A 88 1.93 -12.92 6.95
C GLY A 88 2.68 -11.61 7.12
N ALA A 89 3.71 -11.42 6.30
CA ALA A 89 4.57 -10.23 6.35
C ALA A 89 3.81 -8.93 6.00
N PHE A 90 2.72 -9.05 5.24
CA PHE A 90 1.90 -7.91 4.84
C PHE A 90 0.51 -7.99 5.49
N PRO A 91 0.13 -7.04 6.36
CA PRO A 91 -1.15 -7.07 7.07
C PRO A 91 -2.34 -6.67 6.18
N ARG A 92 -2.09 -6.27 4.93
CA ARG A 92 -3.12 -5.84 3.97
C ARG A 92 -2.60 -5.98 2.55
N GLU A 93 -3.55 -6.08 1.62
CA GLU A 93 -3.23 -5.98 0.20
C GLU A 93 -3.01 -4.52 -0.19
N ILE A 94 -2.11 -4.29 -1.15
CA ILE A 94 -1.80 -2.96 -1.67
C ILE A 94 -1.98 -3.01 -3.18
N LEU A 95 -2.73 -2.07 -3.73
CA LEU A 95 -2.76 -1.81 -5.17
C LEU A 95 -1.95 -0.55 -5.42
N MET A 96 -1.07 -0.55 -6.41
CA MET A 96 -0.23 0.61 -6.68
C MET A 96 -0.10 0.90 -8.16
N LYS A 97 0.15 2.18 -8.46
CA LYS A 97 0.56 2.68 -9.76
C LYS A 97 1.93 3.29 -9.62
N ILE A 98 2.88 2.80 -10.42
CA ILE A 98 4.23 3.34 -10.49
C ILE A 98 4.34 4.10 -11.80
N CYS A 99 4.63 5.38 -11.74
CA CYS A 99 4.76 6.27 -12.88
C CYS A 99 6.22 6.75 -12.96
N VAL A 100 6.82 6.64 -14.14
CA VAL A 100 8.19 7.10 -14.42
C VAL A 100 8.13 8.11 -15.55
N SER A 101 8.62 9.31 -15.30
CA SER A 101 8.73 10.38 -16.30
C SER A 101 10.20 10.77 -16.47
N LYS A 102 10.59 11.05 -17.72
CA LYS A 102 11.95 11.48 -18.06
C LYS A 102 11.96 12.95 -18.47
N PRO A 103 13.01 13.71 -18.12
CA PRO A 103 13.10 15.10 -18.51
C PRO A 103 13.26 15.21 -20.03
N GLY A 104 12.60 16.20 -20.63
CA GLY A 104 12.65 16.43 -22.08
C GLY A 104 11.82 15.46 -22.92
N VAL A 105 11.16 14.46 -22.30
CA VAL A 105 10.26 13.53 -22.99
C VAL A 105 8.84 13.74 -22.48
N SER A 106 7.90 14.04 -23.37
CA SER A 106 6.47 14.18 -23.06
C SER A 106 5.76 12.82 -23.01
N SER A 107 6.32 11.89 -22.25
CA SER A 107 5.75 10.56 -22.08
C SER A 107 5.95 10.04 -20.65
N LEU A 108 5.00 9.22 -20.21
CA LEU A 108 4.96 8.61 -18.90
C LEU A 108 4.91 7.09 -19.05
N LEU A 109 5.80 6.38 -18.38
CA LEU A 109 5.71 4.93 -18.24
C LEU A 109 4.94 4.64 -16.95
N GLN A 110 3.76 4.01 -17.06
CA GLN A 110 2.93 3.64 -15.93
C GLN A 110 2.92 2.12 -15.76
N PHE A 111 3.03 1.64 -14.53
CA PHE A 111 2.85 0.24 -14.17
C PHE A 111 1.70 0.11 -13.19
N ASP A 112 0.81 -0.84 -13.44
CA ASP A 112 -0.18 -1.26 -12.45
C ASP A 112 0.40 -2.45 -11.69
N CYS A 113 0.61 -2.32 -10.39
CA CYS A 113 1.21 -3.35 -9.55
C CYS A 113 0.35 -3.60 -8.31
N GLY A 114 0.67 -4.65 -7.56
CA GLY A 114 0.10 -4.87 -6.25
C GLY A 114 1.01 -5.70 -5.35
N VAL A 115 0.75 -5.62 -4.05
CA VAL A 115 1.36 -6.48 -3.05
C VAL A 115 0.27 -7.29 -2.37
N SER A 116 0.34 -8.60 -2.48
CA SER A 116 -0.48 -9.51 -1.67
C SER A 116 0.27 -10.80 -1.44
N GLU A 117 0.08 -11.38 -0.26
CA GLU A 117 0.67 -12.65 0.11
C GLU A 117 -0.36 -13.76 -0.07
N ASP A 118 -0.14 -14.63 -1.06
CA ASP A 118 -1.12 -15.64 -1.48
C ASP A 118 -0.84 -17.01 -0.86
N GLY A 119 0.10 -17.12 0.08
CA GLY A 119 0.48 -18.39 0.73
C GLY A 119 1.17 -19.43 -0.17
N HIS A 120 1.34 -19.16 -1.47
CA HIS A 120 1.89 -20.09 -2.46
C HIS A 120 3.41 -19.93 -2.73
N GLY A 121 4.16 -19.27 -1.84
CA GLY A 121 5.62 -19.16 -1.94
C GLY A 121 6.14 -18.31 -3.11
N GLY A 122 5.27 -17.55 -3.78
CA GLY A 122 5.64 -16.60 -4.83
C GLY A 122 6.07 -15.23 -4.28
N SER A 123 6.61 -14.38 -5.17
CA SER A 123 6.85 -12.97 -4.83
C SER A 123 5.53 -12.31 -4.41
N PRO A 124 5.48 -11.61 -3.26
CA PRO A 124 4.29 -10.87 -2.84
C PRO A 124 4.00 -9.68 -3.76
N PHE A 125 5.03 -9.17 -4.45
CA PHE A 125 4.89 -8.12 -5.46
C PHE A 125 4.48 -8.71 -6.80
N LYS A 126 3.43 -8.13 -7.39
CA LYS A 126 2.83 -8.51 -8.66
C LYS A 126 2.80 -7.33 -9.61
N LEU A 127 3.20 -7.56 -10.85
CA LEU A 127 3.07 -6.61 -11.95
C LEU A 127 1.89 -7.05 -12.82
N TYR A 128 0.88 -6.20 -12.95
CA TYR A 128 -0.33 -6.52 -13.72
C TYR A 128 -0.24 -5.99 -15.15
N ASN A 129 0.14 -4.72 -15.30
CA ASN A 129 0.16 -4.03 -16.60
C ASN A 129 1.31 -3.01 -16.66
N ALA A 130 1.70 -2.63 -17.88
CA ALA A 130 2.63 -1.56 -18.16
C ALA A 130 2.15 -0.78 -19.39
N TYR A 131 2.12 0.53 -19.27
CA TYR A 131 1.59 1.44 -20.26
C TYR A 131 2.64 2.49 -20.58
N TYR A 132 2.83 2.75 -21.86
CA TYR A 132 3.54 3.92 -22.31
C TYR A 132 2.51 4.97 -22.74
N LEU A 133 2.42 6.06 -21.98
CA LEU A 133 1.45 7.13 -22.17
C LEU A 133 2.16 8.34 -22.76
N ARG A 134 1.93 8.68 -24.02
CA ARG A 134 2.44 9.93 -24.60
C ARG A 134 1.45 11.06 -24.32
N SER A 135 1.94 12.29 -24.09
CA SER A 135 1.06 13.45 -23.83
C SER A 135 0.08 13.76 -24.98
N SER A 136 0.34 13.26 -26.19
CA SER A 136 -0.56 13.34 -27.36
C SER A 136 -1.71 12.33 -27.34
N ASP A 137 -1.61 11.27 -26.53
CA ASP A 137 -2.53 10.12 -26.59
C ASP A 137 -3.83 10.36 -25.81
N CYS A 138 -4.02 11.56 -25.26
CA CYS A 138 -5.23 12.00 -24.57
C CYS A 138 -6.51 11.96 -25.45
N LEU A 139 -6.37 11.71 -26.75
CA LEU A 139 -7.46 11.75 -27.73
C LEU A 139 -7.71 10.39 -28.45
N GLY A 140 -7.00 9.32 -28.09
CA GLY A 140 -7.12 8.02 -28.78
C GLY A 140 -6.99 6.79 -27.87
N PRO A 141 -7.26 5.57 -28.38
CA PRO A 141 -7.09 4.34 -27.62
C PRO A 141 -5.61 4.12 -27.28
N VAL A 142 -5.30 4.21 -25.99
CA VAL A 142 -3.95 4.03 -25.46
C VAL A 142 -3.54 2.56 -25.56
N TYR A 143 -2.38 2.28 -26.16
CA TYR A 143 -1.80 0.94 -26.17
C TYR A 143 -1.51 0.48 -24.73
N ARG A 144 -2.12 -0.65 -24.34
CA ARG A 144 -2.06 -1.16 -22.95
C ARG A 144 -0.87 -2.08 -22.67
N GLY A 145 0.04 -2.24 -23.62
CA GLY A 145 1.09 -3.23 -23.52
C GLY A 145 0.57 -4.67 -23.65
N PRO A 146 1.48 -5.64 -23.75
CA PRO A 146 1.12 -7.06 -23.73
C PRO A 146 0.72 -7.52 -22.32
N SER A 147 -0.02 -8.62 -22.24
CA SER A 147 -0.36 -9.22 -20.95
C SER A 147 0.89 -9.80 -20.28
N PHE A 148 1.17 -9.38 -19.06
CA PHE A 148 2.33 -9.88 -18.30
C PHE A 148 2.22 -11.36 -17.92
N ARG A 149 1.01 -11.93 -17.91
CA ARG A 149 0.80 -13.36 -17.65
C ARG A 149 1.35 -14.26 -18.75
N THR A 150 1.49 -13.72 -19.97
CA THR A 150 1.93 -14.47 -21.15
C THR A 150 3.38 -14.18 -21.53
N LEU A 151 4.04 -13.23 -20.85
CA LEU A 151 5.45 -12.92 -21.11
C LEU A 151 6.35 -14.00 -20.50
N ALA A 152 7.31 -14.48 -21.29
CA ALA A 152 8.33 -15.37 -20.77
C ALA A 152 9.26 -14.59 -19.83
N PRO A 153 9.86 -15.22 -18.81
CA PRO A 153 10.75 -14.53 -17.85
C PRO A 153 11.89 -13.72 -18.49
N ASN A 154 12.28 -14.04 -19.73
CA ASN A 154 13.38 -13.42 -20.47
C ASN A 154 12.95 -12.79 -21.80
N SER A 155 11.65 -12.56 -22.06
CA SER A 155 11.22 -11.97 -23.32
C SER A 155 11.53 -10.47 -23.35
N ILE A 156 12.67 -10.10 -23.94
CA ILE A 156 12.94 -8.74 -24.41
C ILE A 156 12.06 -8.54 -25.65
N ILE A 157 11.07 -7.65 -25.56
CA ILE A 157 10.23 -7.28 -26.70
C ILE A 157 11.08 -6.40 -27.61
N TYR A 158 11.66 -7.00 -28.64
CA TYR A 158 12.08 -6.27 -29.83
C TYR A 158 10.86 -6.12 -30.73
N GLU A 159 10.17 -4.99 -30.64
CA GLU A 159 9.43 -4.48 -31.79
C GLU A 159 9.85 -3.02 -32.00
N ALA A 160 10.81 -2.86 -32.91
CA ALA A 160 11.05 -1.62 -33.61
C ALA A 160 10.22 -1.65 -34.89
N SER A 161 9.36 -0.66 -35.09
CA SER A 161 8.97 -0.09 -36.39
C SER A 161 8.27 1.24 -36.13
#